data_AF-A0A6F9B3X5-F1
#
_entry.id   AF-A0A6F9B3X5-F1
#
_cell.length_a   1.000
_cell.length_b   1.000
_cell.length_c   1.000
_cell.angle_alpha   90.00
_cell.angle_beta   90.00
_cell.angle_gamma   90.00
#
_symmetry.space_group_name_H-M   'P 1'
#
loop_
_entity.id
_entity.type
_entity.pdbx_description
1 polymer ?
#
loop_
_entity_poly.entity_id
_entity_poly.type
_entity_poly.pdbx_seq_one_letter_code
_entity_poly.pdbx_strand_id
1 'polypeptide(L)'
;MAADVDKIIPEDKNASLGEDEHLDKSQSGERLASGKSKRSRIIGAMSTLLMFIIVPLLAFGYKYYQDSQLLTRHEVALKALGAEGLFLFSSLDTDHDLYLSPEEFKPIAEKLTGISPPADFEEEVTHDPNGETLTLEAKMQPLQLYTMTKSKDGFLGVTHSSLSGLRSWQSPAVPSTSFSASQFRAFLPPKNKGEVGDTWWVVQSELNIFTGYLPNNRYHPPAPRGKEVLIHSLLSMFHPRPFIKSRFAPQGTVACIRAASDFYLDIVFRIHAEFQLNDVPDFPFWFTPGQFTGNIVLSRDSSHDSECGHGVALWSH
;
A
#
# COMPACT_ATOMS: atom_id res chain seq x y z
N MET A 1 40.53 0.66 -68.13
CA MET A 1 39.07 0.56 -67.95
C MET A 1 38.80 1.30 -66.64
N ALA A 2 38.52 2.61 -66.61
CA ALA A 2 37.42 3.36 -67.25
C ALA A 2 36.05 3.00 -66.63
N ALA A 3 35.25 3.93 -66.09
CA ALA A 3 35.39 5.39 -65.86
C ALA A 3 34.69 5.75 -64.52
N ASP A 4 35.07 6.78 -63.74
CA ASP A 4 34.87 8.23 -63.97
C ASP A 4 33.38 8.59 -64.24
N VAL A 5 32.65 9.19 -63.26
CA VAL A 5 32.40 10.65 -63.07
C VAL A 5 31.19 11.13 -63.93
N ASP A 6 30.26 11.99 -63.50
CA ASP A 6 30.25 13.06 -62.48
C ASP A 6 28.87 13.23 -61.74
N LYS A 7 28.77 14.25 -60.88
CA LYS A 7 27.55 14.85 -60.29
C LYS A 7 26.72 15.63 -61.32
N ILE A 8 25.49 16.02 -60.95
CA ILE A 8 24.96 17.40 -61.08
C ILE A 8 23.69 17.57 -60.21
N ILE A 9 23.52 18.77 -59.65
CA ILE A 9 22.25 19.34 -59.15
C ILE A 9 22.24 20.80 -59.64
N PRO A 10 21.08 21.34 -60.06
CA PRO A 10 20.64 22.59 -59.41
C PRO A 10 19.13 22.62 -59.10
N GLU A 11 18.74 23.54 -58.21
CA GLU A 11 17.36 24.02 -58.11
C GLU A 11 16.94 24.74 -59.40
N ASP A 12 15.64 24.93 -59.61
CA ASP A 12 15.18 26.29 -59.92
C ASP A 12 13.82 26.58 -59.25
N LYS A 13 13.52 27.87 -59.09
CA LYS A 13 12.31 28.42 -58.48
C LYS A 13 11.33 28.83 -59.59
N ASN A 14 10.09 29.13 -59.21
CA ASN A 14 9.48 30.41 -59.59
C ASN A 14 8.27 30.73 -58.70
N ALA A 15 7.93 32.02 -58.65
CA ALA A 15 6.84 32.59 -57.84
C ALA A 15 6.20 33.76 -58.62
N SER A 16 5.36 34.56 -57.94
CA SER A 16 4.72 35.80 -58.44
C SER A 16 3.56 35.61 -59.46
N LEU A 17 2.63 36.55 -59.64
CA LEU A 17 1.83 37.39 -58.71
C LEU A 17 0.79 38.19 -59.53
N GLY A 18 -0.21 38.76 -58.84
CA GLY A 18 -1.16 39.75 -59.37
C GLY A 18 -2.37 39.16 -60.13
N GLU A 19 -3.52 39.84 -60.29
CA GLU A 19 -4.34 40.80 -59.51
C GLU A 19 -5.35 41.46 -60.50
N ASP A 20 -6.38 42.14 -59.97
CA ASP A 20 -7.32 43.09 -60.64
C ASP A 20 -8.28 42.52 -61.73
N GLU A 21 -9.63 42.53 -61.57
CA GLU A 21 -10.65 43.62 -61.47
C GLU A 21 -11.35 43.94 -62.83
N HIS A 22 -12.63 44.36 -62.98
CA HIS A 22 -13.81 44.58 -62.11
C HIS A 22 -15.10 44.67 -63.01
N LEU A 23 -16.32 44.72 -62.42
CA LEU A 23 -17.67 45.05 -62.98
C LEU A 23 -18.46 43.97 -63.79
N ASP A 24 -19.82 43.90 -63.78
CA ASP A 24 -20.89 44.36 -62.85
C ASP A 24 -22.32 43.87 -63.28
N LYS A 25 -23.31 43.87 -62.36
CA LYS A 25 -24.80 43.78 -62.55
C LYS A 25 -25.41 42.47 -63.14
N SER A 26 -26.71 42.12 -63.04
CA SER A 26 -27.94 42.43 -62.23
C SER A 26 -29.15 41.83 -63.00
N GLN A 27 -30.32 41.33 -62.53
CA GLN A 27 -31.06 40.98 -61.28
C GLN A 27 -32.37 40.24 -61.74
N SER A 28 -33.40 39.80 -60.97
CA SER A 28 -33.69 39.33 -59.59
C SER A 28 -35.13 38.73 -59.59
N GLY A 29 -35.68 38.18 -58.49
CA GLY A 29 -37.10 37.73 -58.44
C GLY A 29 -37.51 36.81 -57.28
N GLU A 30 -38.77 36.90 -56.81
CA GLU A 30 -39.24 36.32 -55.53
C GLU A 30 -40.00 34.98 -55.57
N ARG A 31 -39.90 34.26 -54.44
CA ARG A 31 -40.92 33.43 -53.72
C ARG A 31 -42.18 32.94 -54.48
N LEU A 32 -42.44 31.63 -54.36
CA LEU A 32 -43.75 31.13 -53.89
C LEU A 32 -43.59 29.79 -53.12
N ALA A 33 -44.59 29.40 -52.33
CA ALA A 33 -44.54 28.18 -51.51
C ALA A 33 -45.84 27.35 -51.62
N SER A 34 -45.73 26.01 -51.55
CA SER A 34 -46.90 25.12 -51.42
C SER A 34 -46.57 23.82 -50.70
N GLY A 35 -47.54 23.33 -49.92
CA GLY A 35 -47.34 22.44 -48.78
C GLY A 35 -47.07 20.96 -49.07
N LYS A 36 -46.33 20.33 -48.14
CA LYS A 36 -46.32 18.87 -47.94
C LYS A 36 -46.42 18.50 -46.46
N SER A 37 -47.52 17.86 -46.10
CA SER A 37 -47.70 16.94 -44.95
C SER A 37 -47.36 17.43 -43.53
N LYS A 38 -48.36 18.01 -42.84
CA LYS A 38 -48.39 18.03 -41.34
C LYS A 38 -48.30 16.61 -40.74
N ARG A 39 -48.78 15.60 -41.46
CA ARG A 39 -48.76 14.17 -41.07
C ARG A 39 -47.34 13.66 -40.82
N SER A 40 -46.36 14.14 -41.59
CA SER A 40 -44.93 13.76 -41.46
C SER A 40 -44.34 14.13 -40.09
N ARG A 41 -44.53 15.38 -39.63
CA ARG A 41 -44.04 15.82 -38.30
C ARG A 41 -44.68 15.05 -37.15
N ILE A 42 -45.95 14.69 -37.26
CA ILE A 42 -46.66 13.91 -36.23
C ILE A 42 -46.10 12.47 -36.17
N ILE A 43 -45.87 11.83 -37.31
CA ILE A 43 -45.25 10.49 -37.37
C ILE A 43 -43.82 10.53 -36.82
N GLY A 44 -43.03 11.56 -37.15
CA GLY A 44 -41.70 11.76 -36.60
C GLY A 44 -41.69 11.93 -35.08
N ALA A 45 -42.57 12.78 -34.54
CA ALA A 45 -42.69 12.99 -33.09
C ALA A 45 -43.20 11.76 -32.33
N MET A 46 -44.10 10.97 -32.92
CA MET A 46 -44.53 9.70 -32.36
C MET A 46 -43.41 8.64 -32.39
N SER A 47 -42.57 8.65 -33.44
CA SER A 47 -41.41 7.75 -33.54
C SER A 47 -40.34 8.07 -32.50
N THR A 48 -40.02 9.35 -32.27
CA THR A 48 -39.08 9.74 -31.21
C THR A 48 -39.63 9.44 -29.81
N LEU A 49 -40.92 9.71 -29.56
CA LEU A 49 -41.59 9.33 -28.30
C LEU A 49 -41.53 7.81 -28.06
N LEU A 50 -41.76 7.01 -29.11
CA LEU A 50 -41.68 5.55 -29.04
C LEU A 50 -40.25 5.08 -28.72
N MET A 51 -39.22 5.69 -29.30
CA MET A 51 -37.82 5.38 -28.94
C MET A 51 -37.50 5.73 -27.48
N PHE A 52 -38.01 6.85 -26.96
CA PHE A 52 -37.89 7.20 -25.53
C PHE A 52 -38.61 6.24 -24.58
N ILE A 53 -39.49 5.37 -25.07
CA ILE A 53 -40.16 4.32 -24.28
C ILE A 53 -39.45 2.97 -24.48
N ILE A 54 -39.11 2.62 -25.73
CA ILE A 54 -38.47 1.34 -26.07
C ILE A 54 -37.04 1.25 -25.50
N VAL A 55 -36.23 2.30 -25.58
CA VAL A 55 -34.83 2.25 -25.11
C VAL A 55 -34.74 1.99 -23.60
N PRO A 56 -35.50 2.67 -22.72
CA PRO A 56 -35.54 2.32 -21.29
C PRO A 56 -36.09 0.92 -21.02
N LEU A 57 -37.09 0.44 -21.77
CA LEU A 57 -37.63 -0.91 -21.61
C LEU A 57 -36.60 -1.99 -21.99
N LEU A 58 -35.84 -1.79 -23.07
CA LEU A 58 -34.75 -2.68 -23.47
C LEU A 58 -33.59 -2.63 -22.47
N ALA A 59 -33.21 -1.45 -21.97
CA ALA A 59 -32.18 -1.31 -20.95
C ALA A 59 -32.59 -1.97 -19.62
N PHE A 60 -33.86 -1.84 -19.21
CA PHE A 60 -34.40 -2.50 -18.03
C PHE A 60 -34.46 -4.03 -18.19
N GLY A 61 -34.90 -4.52 -19.35
CA GLY A 61 -34.91 -5.95 -19.66
C GLY A 61 -33.50 -6.56 -19.73
N TYR A 62 -32.54 -5.84 -20.31
CA TYR A 62 -31.14 -6.24 -20.35
C TYR A 62 -30.52 -6.28 -18.94
N LYS A 63 -30.74 -5.24 -18.13
CA LYS A 63 -30.30 -5.24 -16.73
C LYS A 63 -30.94 -6.39 -15.94
N TYR A 64 -32.25 -6.60 -16.04
CA TYR A 64 -32.94 -7.69 -15.34
C TYR A 64 -32.39 -9.07 -15.73
N TYR A 65 -32.00 -9.26 -17.01
CA TYR A 65 -31.32 -10.46 -17.46
C TYR A 65 -29.92 -10.60 -16.85
N GLN A 66 -29.12 -9.53 -16.78
CA GLN A 66 -27.82 -9.53 -16.12
C GLN A 66 -27.94 -9.83 -14.61
N ASP A 67 -28.84 -9.13 -13.90
CA ASP A 67 -29.10 -9.31 -12.48
C ASP A 67 -29.52 -10.77 -12.18
N SER A 68 -30.37 -11.38 -13.02
CA SER A 68 -30.78 -12.78 -12.91
C SER A 68 -29.65 -13.79 -13.17
N GLN A 69 -28.75 -13.48 -14.12
CA GLN A 69 -27.55 -14.28 -14.37
C GLN A 69 -26.58 -14.21 -13.18
N LEU A 70 -26.33 -13.02 -12.64
CA LEU A 70 -25.47 -12.81 -11.46
C LEU A 70 -26.01 -13.53 -10.22
N LEU A 71 -27.32 -13.45 -9.94
CA LEU A 71 -27.95 -14.20 -8.84
C LEU A 71 -27.77 -15.72 -9.00
N THR A 72 -27.98 -16.25 -10.21
CA THR A 72 -27.79 -17.69 -10.49
C THR A 72 -26.33 -18.12 -10.30
N ARG A 73 -25.37 -17.30 -10.77
CA ARG A 73 -23.92 -17.53 -10.57
C ARG A 73 -23.55 -17.48 -9.08
N HIS A 74 -24.07 -16.52 -8.33
CA HIS A 74 -23.83 -16.38 -6.90
C HIS A 74 -24.36 -17.58 -6.10
N GLU A 75 -25.52 -18.15 -6.46
CA GLU A 75 -26.02 -19.39 -5.85
C GLU A 75 -25.11 -20.59 -6.18
N VAL A 76 -24.67 -20.73 -7.44
CA VAL A 76 -23.72 -21.79 -7.85
C VAL A 76 -22.38 -21.63 -7.14
N ALA A 77 -21.88 -20.41 -6.99
CA ALA A 77 -20.62 -20.13 -6.33
C ALA A 77 -20.70 -20.38 -4.81
N LEU A 78 -21.78 -19.95 -4.12
CA LEU A 78 -22.07 -20.35 -2.74
C LEU A 78 -22.07 -21.87 -2.56
N LYS A 79 -22.65 -22.61 -3.51
CA LYS A 79 -22.78 -24.07 -3.48
C LYS A 79 -21.47 -24.81 -3.77
N ALA A 80 -20.56 -24.22 -4.56
CA ALA A 80 -19.27 -24.81 -4.94
C ALA A 80 -18.12 -24.45 -3.99
N LEU A 81 -18.09 -23.20 -3.49
CA LEU A 81 -17.00 -22.64 -2.69
C LEU A 81 -17.35 -22.50 -1.19
N GLY A 82 -18.64 -22.60 -0.84
CA GLY A 82 -19.12 -22.24 0.50
C GLY A 82 -19.06 -20.72 0.75
N ALA A 83 -19.50 -20.29 1.94
CA ALA A 83 -19.52 -18.87 2.30
C ALA A 83 -18.10 -18.28 2.38
N GLU A 84 -17.14 -19.01 2.96
CA GLU A 84 -15.74 -18.57 3.10
C GLU A 84 -15.01 -18.52 1.76
N GLY A 85 -15.20 -19.53 0.89
CA GLY A 85 -14.59 -19.56 -0.43
C GLY A 85 -15.22 -18.55 -1.40
N LEU A 86 -16.53 -18.27 -1.30
CA LEU A 86 -17.15 -17.18 -2.05
C LEU A 86 -16.63 -15.82 -1.59
N PHE A 87 -16.52 -15.59 -0.28
CA PHE A 87 -15.93 -14.35 0.25
C PHE A 87 -14.49 -14.14 -0.25
N LEU A 88 -13.68 -15.21 -0.27
CA LEU A 88 -12.34 -15.18 -0.84
C LEU A 88 -12.36 -14.80 -2.33
N PHE A 89 -13.26 -15.42 -3.11
CA PHE A 89 -13.44 -15.18 -4.53
C PHE A 89 -13.86 -13.73 -4.83
N SER A 90 -14.93 -13.25 -4.18
CA SER A 90 -15.49 -11.90 -4.32
C SER A 90 -14.60 -10.78 -3.75
N SER A 91 -13.37 -11.11 -3.36
CA SER A 91 -12.37 -10.18 -2.84
C SER A 91 -11.10 -10.12 -3.70
N LEU A 92 -11.06 -10.92 -4.76
CA LEU A 92 -10.13 -10.86 -5.89
C LEU A 92 -10.84 -10.25 -7.11
N ASP A 93 -12.06 -10.74 -7.36
CA ASP A 93 -13.03 -10.24 -8.34
C ASP A 93 -13.31 -8.75 -8.08
N THR A 94 -12.66 -7.90 -8.88
CA THR A 94 -12.60 -6.45 -8.70
C THR A 94 -13.67 -5.75 -9.53
N ASP A 95 -14.02 -6.27 -10.71
CA ASP A 95 -15.13 -5.74 -11.52
C ASP A 95 -16.51 -6.37 -11.22
N HIS A 96 -16.54 -7.38 -10.34
CA HIS A 96 -17.72 -8.06 -9.79
C HIS A 96 -18.50 -8.89 -10.82
N ASP A 97 -17.83 -9.45 -11.85
CA ASP A 97 -18.46 -10.23 -12.91
C ASP A 97 -18.67 -11.73 -12.58
N LEU A 98 -18.11 -12.17 -11.45
CA LEU A 98 -18.04 -13.55 -10.93
C LEU A 98 -17.09 -14.50 -11.69
N TYR A 99 -16.05 -13.95 -12.32
CA TYR A 99 -14.85 -14.66 -12.77
C TYR A 99 -13.59 -14.15 -12.04
N LEU A 100 -12.41 -14.62 -12.47
CA LEU A 100 -11.12 -14.05 -12.07
C LEU A 100 -10.26 -13.93 -13.33
N SER A 101 -9.90 -12.71 -13.70
CA SER A 101 -8.96 -12.45 -14.78
C SER A 101 -7.54 -12.93 -14.42
N PRO A 102 -6.64 -13.09 -15.41
CA PRO A 102 -5.23 -13.37 -15.13
C PRO A 102 -4.53 -12.29 -14.28
N GLU A 103 -5.06 -11.06 -14.25
CA GLU A 103 -4.52 -9.95 -13.46
C GLU A 103 -4.97 -10.03 -11.99
N GLU A 104 -6.22 -10.39 -11.73
CA GLU A 104 -6.75 -10.60 -10.38
C GLU A 104 -6.26 -11.92 -9.75
N PHE A 105 -6.01 -12.94 -10.59
CA PHE A 105 -5.42 -14.20 -10.14
C PHE A 105 -3.90 -14.12 -9.90
N LYS A 106 -3.22 -13.10 -10.45
CA LYS A 106 -1.77 -12.88 -10.29
C LYS A 106 -1.25 -12.98 -8.84
N PRO A 107 -1.82 -12.27 -7.83
CA PRO A 107 -1.36 -12.39 -6.44
C PRO A 107 -1.52 -13.80 -5.83
N ILE A 108 -2.39 -14.64 -6.39
CA ILE A 108 -2.47 -16.07 -6.03
C ILE A 108 -1.41 -16.87 -6.79
N ALA A 109 -1.24 -16.63 -8.08
CA ALA A 109 -0.25 -17.33 -8.90
C ALA A 109 1.20 -17.15 -8.38
N GLU A 110 1.60 -15.92 -8.04
CA GLU A 110 2.91 -15.61 -7.45
C GLU A 110 3.12 -16.36 -6.12
N LYS A 111 2.06 -16.41 -5.29
CA LYS A 111 2.07 -17.06 -3.97
C LYS A 111 2.01 -18.59 -4.01
N LEU A 112 1.36 -19.18 -5.02
CA LEU A 112 1.31 -20.64 -5.24
C LEU A 112 2.56 -21.17 -5.93
N THR A 113 3.18 -20.39 -6.82
CA THR A 113 4.43 -20.77 -7.50
C THR A 113 5.67 -20.51 -6.64
N GLY A 114 5.55 -19.69 -5.59
CA GLY A 114 6.66 -19.31 -4.70
C GLY A 114 7.65 -18.32 -5.34
N ILE A 115 7.35 -17.84 -6.55
CA ILE A 115 8.17 -16.88 -7.28
C ILE A 115 7.83 -15.48 -6.79
N SER A 116 8.33 -15.14 -5.60
CA SER A 116 8.52 -13.73 -5.26
C SER A 116 9.48 -13.13 -6.29
N PRO A 117 9.23 -11.92 -6.83
CA PRO A 117 10.32 -11.14 -7.38
C PRO A 117 11.41 -10.98 -6.30
N PRO A 118 12.70 -10.88 -6.66
CA PRO A 118 13.73 -10.56 -5.70
C PRO A 118 13.38 -9.24 -5.00
N ALA A 119 13.57 -9.18 -3.69
CA ALA A 119 13.49 -7.92 -2.99
C ALA A 119 14.72 -7.09 -3.38
N ASP A 120 14.55 -6.18 -4.34
CA ASP A 120 15.46 -5.05 -4.48
C ASP A 120 15.64 -4.42 -3.09
N PHE A 121 16.88 -4.08 -2.74
CA PHE A 121 17.30 -3.67 -1.39
C PHE A 121 17.41 -4.80 -0.34
N GLU A 122 17.93 -5.97 -0.72
CA GLU A 122 18.91 -6.64 0.14
C GLU A 122 20.19 -5.78 0.22
N GLU A 123 20.14 -4.70 1.02
CA GLU A 123 21.37 -4.05 1.50
C GLU A 123 22.08 -5.01 2.45
N GLU A 124 23.08 -5.72 1.92
CA GLU A 124 24.00 -6.55 2.67
C GLU A 124 24.58 -5.75 3.84
N VAL A 125 24.51 -6.31 5.06
CA VAL A 125 24.92 -5.62 6.29
C VAL A 125 26.45 -5.50 6.32
N THR A 126 26.96 -4.47 5.65
CA THR A 126 28.37 -4.12 5.58
C THR A 126 28.86 -3.66 6.95
N HIS A 127 29.26 -4.63 7.76
CA HIS A 127 29.77 -4.42 9.11
C HIS A 127 31.17 -3.79 9.06
N ASP A 128 31.26 -2.50 8.76
CA ASP A 128 32.49 -1.73 8.85
C ASP A 128 33.05 -1.78 10.29
N PRO A 129 34.23 -2.40 10.52
CA PRO A 129 34.82 -2.50 11.86
C PRO A 129 35.35 -1.15 12.39
N ASN A 130 35.37 -0.10 11.56
CA ASN A 130 35.75 1.26 11.91
C ASN A 130 34.55 2.24 11.84
N GLY A 131 33.33 1.72 11.66
CA GLY A 131 32.10 2.54 11.64
C GLY A 131 31.72 3.10 13.02
N GLU A 132 31.02 4.24 13.03
CA GLU A 132 30.49 4.85 14.25
C GLU A 132 29.48 3.90 14.94
N THR A 133 29.58 3.78 16.27
CA THR A 133 28.72 2.88 17.07
C THR A 133 27.93 3.64 18.14
N LEU A 134 26.60 3.53 18.07
CA LEU A 134 25.66 4.12 19.01
C LEU A 134 25.27 3.06 20.06
N THR A 135 25.50 3.36 21.35
CA THR A 135 25.05 2.48 22.45
C THR A 135 23.70 2.97 22.95
N LEU A 136 22.68 2.12 22.78
CA LEU A 136 21.32 2.39 23.23
C LEU A 136 21.05 1.73 24.58
N GLU A 137 20.23 2.39 25.39
CA GLU A 137 19.76 1.91 26.69
C GLU A 137 18.25 1.67 26.64
N ALA A 138 17.80 0.44 26.88
CA ALA A 138 16.39 0.10 26.98
C ALA A 138 15.89 0.35 28.41
N LYS A 139 14.83 1.13 28.54
CA LYS A 139 14.08 1.33 29.78
C LYS A 139 12.61 1.02 29.52
N MET A 140 12.00 0.25 30.42
CA MET A 140 10.63 -0.24 30.31
C MET A 140 9.94 -0.11 31.67
N GLN A 141 8.67 0.31 31.67
CA GLN A 141 7.79 0.18 32.81
C GLN A 141 6.83 -1.01 32.54
N PRO A 142 6.73 -2.01 33.43
CA PRO A 142 5.87 -3.17 33.19
C PRO A 142 4.39 -2.85 33.40
N LEU A 143 3.53 -3.65 32.76
CA LEU A 143 2.09 -3.44 32.78
C LEU A 143 1.53 -3.58 34.21
N GLN A 144 0.94 -2.50 34.72
CA GLN A 144 0.28 -2.46 36.01
C GLN A 144 -1.06 -3.21 35.95
N LEU A 145 -1.07 -4.50 36.29
CA LEU A 145 -2.26 -5.37 36.19
C LEU A 145 -3.54 -4.81 36.84
N TYR A 146 -3.41 -3.93 37.85
CA TYR A 146 -4.54 -3.29 38.50
C TYR A 146 -5.25 -2.23 37.65
N THR A 147 -4.64 -1.72 36.58
CA THR A 147 -5.27 -0.79 35.62
C THR A 147 -6.06 -1.53 34.53
N MET A 148 -5.93 -2.86 34.42
CA MET A 148 -6.62 -3.67 33.41
C MET A 148 -8.12 -3.76 33.70
N THR A 149 -8.93 -3.15 32.83
CA THR A 149 -10.39 -3.05 33.00
C THR A 149 -11.19 -4.27 32.57
N LYS A 150 -10.62 -5.19 31.77
CA LYS A 150 -11.38 -6.29 31.14
C LYS A 150 -11.09 -7.70 31.66
N SER A 151 -9.86 -8.01 32.09
CA SER A 151 -9.40 -9.39 32.28
C SER A 151 -8.24 -9.54 33.27
N LYS A 152 -8.28 -8.81 34.39
CA LYS A 152 -7.23 -8.79 35.43
C LYS A 152 -6.83 -10.18 35.94
N ASP A 153 -7.84 -11.01 36.25
CA ASP A 153 -7.69 -12.33 36.87
C ASP A 153 -8.14 -13.47 35.94
N GLY A 154 -8.22 -13.18 34.64
CA GLY A 154 -8.77 -14.05 33.60
C GLY A 154 -10.08 -13.53 33.00
N PHE A 155 -10.45 -14.08 31.84
CA PHE A 155 -11.73 -13.94 31.15
C PHE A 155 -12.01 -15.28 30.43
N LEU A 156 -13.19 -15.49 29.83
CA LEU A 156 -13.54 -16.74 29.15
C LEU A 156 -12.43 -17.22 28.19
N GLY A 157 -11.74 -18.32 28.55
CA GLY A 157 -10.62 -18.91 27.80
C GLY A 157 -9.20 -18.48 28.22
N VAL A 158 -9.05 -17.41 29.02
CA VAL A 158 -7.76 -16.92 29.53
C VAL A 158 -7.60 -17.33 30.99
N THR A 159 -6.72 -18.29 31.28
CA THR A 159 -6.43 -18.74 32.64
C THR A 159 -5.45 -17.80 33.34
N HIS A 160 -5.29 -17.97 34.66
CA HIS A 160 -4.25 -17.30 35.42
C HIS A 160 -2.82 -17.69 34.96
N SER A 161 -2.63 -18.86 34.31
CA SER A 161 -1.36 -19.22 33.67
C SER A 161 -1.20 -18.59 32.28
N SER A 162 -2.29 -18.36 31.52
CA SER A 162 -2.21 -17.65 30.24
C SER A 162 -1.59 -16.25 30.34
N LEU A 163 -1.65 -15.61 31.51
CA LEU A 163 -1.02 -14.31 31.78
C LEU A 163 0.41 -14.42 32.36
N SER A 164 1.02 -15.61 32.40
CA SER A 164 2.34 -15.86 33.02
C SER A 164 3.43 -14.95 32.43
N GLY A 165 3.60 -14.96 31.10
CA GLY A 165 4.60 -14.15 30.39
C GLY A 165 4.45 -12.64 30.64
N LEU A 166 3.22 -12.15 30.70
CA LEU A 166 2.90 -10.73 30.96
C LEU A 166 3.24 -10.32 32.41
N ARG A 167 3.25 -11.28 33.36
CA ARG A 167 3.59 -11.05 34.77
C ARG A 167 5.09 -11.19 35.04
N SER A 168 5.80 -12.01 34.27
CA SER A 168 7.27 -12.15 34.33
C SER A 168 8.02 -11.05 33.57
N TRP A 169 7.41 -10.41 32.57
CA TRP A 169 8.04 -9.37 31.77
C TRP A 169 8.11 -8.03 32.52
N GLN A 170 9.03 -7.94 33.48
CA GLN A 170 9.18 -6.82 34.40
C GLN A 170 10.28 -5.83 34.00
N SER A 171 11.23 -6.26 33.17
CA SER A 171 12.37 -5.50 32.67
C SER A 171 12.57 -5.75 31.17
N PRO A 172 13.32 -4.89 30.45
CA PRO A 172 13.84 -5.26 29.13
C PRO A 172 14.71 -6.52 29.23
N ALA A 173 14.71 -7.33 28.15
CA ALA A 173 15.53 -8.52 28.02
C ALA A 173 17.03 -8.21 27.85
N VAL A 174 17.36 -7.08 27.20
CA VAL A 174 18.73 -6.59 27.02
C VAL A 174 18.76 -5.09 27.37
N PRO A 175 19.19 -4.70 28.59
CA PRO A 175 19.13 -3.31 29.04
C PRO A 175 20.01 -2.34 28.25
N SER A 176 21.08 -2.79 27.61
CA SER A 176 21.90 -1.97 26.70
C SER A 176 22.52 -2.78 25.58
N THR A 177 22.57 -2.20 24.38
CA THR A 177 23.11 -2.82 23.15
C THR A 177 23.79 -1.75 22.30
N SER A 178 24.93 -2.06 21.69
CA SER A 178 25.60 -1.20 20.72
C SER A 178 25.20 -1.58 19.29
N PHE A 179 24.85 -0.57 18.49
CA PHE A 179 24.46 -0.67 17.09
C PHE A 179 25.43 0.15 16.24
N SER A 180 25.61 -0.18 14.96
CA SER A 180 26.35 0.72 14.04
C SER A 180 25.42 1.80 13.50
N ALA A 181 25.90 3.04 13.44
CA ALA A 181 25.23 4.18 12.82
C ALA A 181 24.69 3.83 11.40
N SER A 182 25.49 3.10 10.61
CA SER A 182 25.13 2.68 9.25
C SER A 182 23.80 1.91 9.14
N GLN A 183 23.33 1.27 10.21
CA GLN A 183 22.04 0.57 10.22
C GLN A 183 20.85 1.54 10.24
N PHE A 184 20.98 2.71 10.88
CA PHE A 184 19.91 3.70 11.00
C PHE A 184 19.59 4.39 9.67
N ARG A 185 20.45 4.23 8.65
CA ARG A 185 20.16 4.54 7.23
C ARG A 185 18.86 3.93 6.73
N ALA A 186 18.41 2.80 7.30
CA ALA A 186 17.10 2.22 7.02
C ALA A 186 15.94 3.22 7.22
N PHE A 187 16.06 4.16 8.17
CA PHE A 187 15.08 5.22 8.44
C PHE A 187 15.15 6.42 7.50
N LEU A 188 16.17 6.57 6.63
CA LEU A 188 16.25 7.72 5.72
C LEU A 188 15.09 7.74 4.71
N PRO A 189 14.63 8.94 4.29
CA PRO A 189 13.55 9.07 3.31
C PRO A 189 13.99 8.59 1.92
N PRO A 190 13.07 8.08 1.08
CA PRO A 190 13.35 7.76 -0.31
C PRO A 190 13.67 9.03 -1.12
N LYS A 191 14.41 8.90 -2.23
CA LYS A 191 14.94 10.02 -3.03
C LYS A 191 13.90 11.03 -3.58
N ASN A 192 12.62 10.73 -3.48
CA ASN A 192 11.49 11.58 -3.88
C ASN A 192 10.80 12.26 -2.69
N LYS A 193 11.37 12.20 -1.48
CA LYS A 193 10.87 12.80 -0.23
C LYS A 193 12.03 13.40 0.55
N GLY A 194 11.81 14.57 1.14
CA GLY A 194 12.85 15.38 1.76
C GLY A 194 12.38 16.71 2.34
N GLU A 195 11.10 17.04 2.23
CA GLU A 195 10.51 18.26 2.80
C GLU A 195 9.91 17.98 4.19
N VAL A 196 9.78 19.03 5.01
CA VAL A 196 9.22 18.88 6.36
C VAL A 196 7.73 18.52 6.27
N GLY A 197 7.33 17.44 6.95
CA GLY A 197 6.00 16.84 6.85
C GLY A 197 5.89 15.69 5.83
N ASP A 198 6.93 15.39 5.04
CA ASP A 198 6.95 14.17 4.23
C ASP A 198 6.82 12.93 5.11
N THR A 199 6.03 11.95 4.66
CA THR A 199 5.83 10.66 5.35
C THR A 199 6.10 9.47 4.43
N TRP A 200 6.72 8.40 4.95
CA TRP A 200 7.00 7.19 4.20
C TRP A 200 6.94 5.94 5.08
N TRP A 201 6.75 4.79 4.44
CA TRP A 201 6.86 3.48 5.07
C TRP A 201 8.32 3.08 5.15
N VAL A 202 8.81 2.79 6.36
CA VAL A 202 10.13 2.17 6.60
C VAL A 202 9.99 0.64 6.45
N VAL A 203 8.88 0.11 6.95
CA VAL A 203 8.40 -1.27 6.73
C VAL A 203 6.92 -1.18 6.38
N GLN A 204 6.55 -1.65 5.19
CA GLN A 204 5.15 -1.66 4.72
C GLN A 204 4.33 -2.72 5.46
N SER A 205 3.00 -2.56 5.51
CA SER A 205 2.12 -3.68 5.85
C SER A 205 1.81 -4.50 4.60
N GLU A 206 2.21 -5.76 4.61
CA GLU A 206 1.92 -6.76 3.55
C GLU A 206 0.64 -7.57 3.86
N LEU A 207 -0.11 -7.19 4.89
CA LEU A 207 -1.28 -7.94 5.36
C LEU A 207 -2.55 -7.54 4.62
N ASN A 208 -2.58 -7.95 3.35
CA ASN A 208 -3.81 -8.08 2.58
C ASN A 208 -4.68 -9.22 3.17
N ILE A 209 -5.97 -9.26 2.83
CA ILE A 209 -6.91 -10.29 3.34
C ILE A 209 -6.46 -11.73 3.06
N PHE A 210 -5.75 -11.98 1.95
CA PHE A 210 -5.14 -13.27 1.59
C PHE A 210 -3.99 -13.71 2.50
N THR A 211 -3.49 -12.82 3.38
CA THR A 211 -2.51 -13.09 4.44
C THR A 211 -3.09 -12.79 5.83
N GLY A 212 -4.40 -12.51 5.93
CA GLY A 212 -5.04 -11.76 7.02
C GLY A 212 -5.01 -12.35 8.43
N TYR A 213 -4.56 -13.60 8.60
CA TYR A 213 -4.33 -14.19 9.93
C TYR A 213 -2.97 -14.89 9.99
N LEU A 214 -1.94 -14.11 10.33
CA LEU A 214 -0.66 -14.65 10.80
C LEU A 214 -0.92 -15.64 11.96
N PRO A 215 -0.51 -16.92 11.85
CA PRO A 215 -1.09 -17.97 12.67
C PRO A 215 -0.77 -17.82 14.17
N ASN A 216 -1.82 -17.94 14.99
CA ASN A 216 -1.78 -17.71 16.44
C ASN A 216 -0.89 -18.69 17.22
N ASN A 217 -0.65 -19.90 16.68
CA ASN A 217 0.16 -20.94 17.32
C ASN A 217 1.66 -20.87 16.99
N ARG A 218 2.18 -19.65 16.76
CA ARG A 218 3.63 -19.42 16.60
C ARG A 218 4.21 -18.87 17.89
N TYR A 219 5.26 -19.50 18.39
CA TYR A 219 6.03 -18.99 19.54
C TYR A 219 7.15 -18.06 19.07
N HIS A 220 7.83 -18.38 17.96
CA HIS A 220 8.98 -17.62 17.46
C HIS A 220 8.61 -16.72 16.27
N PRO A 221 9.23 -15.52 16.16
CA PRO A 221 9.05 -14.63 15.02
C PRO A 221 9.65 -15.20 13.73
N PRO A 222 9.16 -14.78 12.54
CA PRO A 222 9.87 -15.03 11.30
C PRO A 222 11.20 -14.29 11.29
N ALA A 223 12.20 -14.80 10.56
CA ALA A 223 13.47 -14.10 10.39
C ALA A 223 13.25 -12.76 9.67
N PRO A 224 13.72 -11.62 10.24
CA PRO A 224 13.53 -10.30 9.66
C PRO A 224 14.35 -10.13 8.37
N ARG A 225 13.87 -9.29 7.44
CA ARG A 225 14.54 -9.03 6.14
C ARG A 225 14.75 -7.54 5.86
N GLY A 226 15.92 -7.19 5.31
CA GLY A 226 16.27 -5.81 4.97
C GLY A 226 16.04 -4.84 6.12
N LYS A 227 15.26 -3.78 5.88
CA LYS A 227 14.94 -2.73 6.88
C LYS A 227 14.26 -3.25 8.16
N GLU A 228 13.66 -4.43 8.14
CA GLU A 228 13.12 -5.07 9.34
C GLU A 228 14.20 -5.45 10.37
N VAL A 229 15.45 -5.70 9.95
CA VAL A 229 16.51 -6.25 10.83
C VAL A 229 16.83 -5.30 11.98
N LEU A 230 16.93 -3.99 11.71
CA LEU A 230 17.15 -2.98 12.75
C LEU A 230 15.96 -2.92 13.71
N ILE A 231 14.74 -2.85 13.18
CA ILE A 231 13.52 -2.75 13.99
C ILE A 231 13.34 -4.02 14.86
N HIS A 232 13.59 -5.21 14.32
CA HIS A 232 13.63 -6.46 15.07
C HIS A 232 14.59 -6.37 16.25
N SER A 233 15.81 -5.88 16.01
CA SER A 233 16.88 -5.82 17.00
C SER A 233 16.59 -4.80 18.10
N LEU A 234 16.06 -3.63 17.75
CA LEU A 234 15.59 -2.61 18.71
C LEU A 234 14.46 -3.15 19.60
N LEU A 235 13.47 -3.83 19.01
CA LEU A 235 12.37 -4.44 19.76
C LEU A 235 12.83 -5.65 20.60
N SER A 236 13.87 -6.37 20.14
CA SER A 236 14.45 -7.51 20.86
C SER A 236 15.12 -7.12 22.17
N MET A 237 15.57 -5.86 22.31
CA MET A 237 16.06 -5.33 23.60
C MET A 237 14.98 -5.40 24.69
N PHE A 238 13.70 -5.27 24.32
CA PHE A 238 12.59 -5.35 25.27
C PHE A 238 12.19 -6.79 25.56
N HIS A 239 12.08 -7.64 24.53
CA HIS A 239 11.71 -9.05 24.68
C HIS A 239 12.18 -9.87 23.46
N PRO A 240 12.76 -11.09 23.64
CA PRO A 240 13.46 -11.83 22.58
C PRO A 240 12.57 -12.41 21.44
N ARG A 241 11.27 -12.09 21.43
CA ARG A 241 10.29 -12.60 20.45
C ARG A 241 9.36 -11.50 19.91
N PRO A 242 9.90 -10.46 19.21
CA PRO A 242 9.10 -9.39 18.62
C PRO A 242 8.60 -9.76 17.21
N PHE A 243 7.33 -9.48 16.93
CA PHE A 243 6.70 -9.63 15.62
C PHE A 243 6.41 -8.25 15.03
N ILE A 244 7.28 -7.80 14.11
CA ILE A 244 7.18 -6.47 13.46
C ILE A 244 5.88 -6.31 12.67
N LYS A 245 5.40 -7.39 12.06
CA LYS A 245 4.12 -7.46 11.35
C LYS A 245 3.06 -8.00 12.31
N SER A 246 2.29 -7.09 12.90
CA SER A 246 1.15 -7.37 13.79
C SER A 246 0.02 -8.11 13.08
N ARG A 247 -0.65 -9.07 13.74
CA ARG A 247 -1.88 -9.71 13.23
C ARG A 247 -3.03 -8.74 12.98
N PHE A 248 -3.12 -7.67 13.78
CA PHE A 248 -4.23 -6.72 13.73
C PHE A 248 -3.73 -5.33 13.35
N ALA A 249 -4.52 -4.60 12.57
CA ALA A 249 -4.26 -3.19 12.26
C ALA A 249 -4.39 -2.32 13.53
N PRO A 250 -3.60 -1.23 13.68
CA PRO A 250 -2.57 -0.73 12.76
C PRO A 250 -1.30 -1.60 12.69
N GLN A 251 -0.57 -1.50 11.58
CA GLN A 251 0.57 -2.38 11.22
C GLN A 251 1.70 -1.58 10.56
N GLY A 252 2.90 -2.15 10.58
CA GLY A 252 4.06 -1.62 9.87
C GLY A 252 4.77 -0.48 10.61
N THR A 253 5.69 0.19 9.92
CA THR A 253 6.48 1.31 10.45
C THR A 253 6.40 2.50 9.51
N VAL A 254 5.97 3.65 10.04
CA VAL A 254 5.87 4.92 9.31
C VAL A 254 6.85 5.92 9.93
N ALA A 255 7.61 6.61 9.09
CA ALA A 255 8.46 7.74 9.48
C ALA A 255 7.98 9.04 8.83
N CYS A 256 8.36 10.17 9.45
CA CYS A 256 7.98 11.53 9.08
C CYS A 256 9.15 12.49 9.34
N ILE A 257 9.42 13.44 8.43
CA ILE A 257 10.38 14.53 8.70
C ILE A 257 9.70 15.57 9.60
N ARG A 258 10.06 15.64 10.89
CA ARG A 258 9.57 16.66 11.82
C ARG A 258 10.26 18.00 11.61
N ALA A 259 11.56 17.98 11.32
CA ALA A 259 12.33 19.16 10.96
C ALA A 259 13.49 18.79 10.02
N ALA A 260 13.97 19.77 9.26
CA ALA A 260 15.13 19.64 8.40
C ALA A 260 16.03 20.87 8.53
N SER A 261 17.34 20.63 8.59
CA SER A 261 18.42 21.60 8.48
C SER A 261 19.22 21.32 7.21
N ASP A 262 20.19 22.17 6.86
CA ASP A 262 21.02 21.99 5.66
C ASP A 262 21.78 20.65 5.68
N PHE A 263 22.20 20.21 6.87
CA PHE A 263 22.96 18.98 7.09
C PHE A 263 22.12 17.84 7.70
N TYR A 264 21.20 18.14 8.63
CA TYR A 264 20.52 17.13 9.45
C TYR A 264 19.01 17.02 9.18
N LEU A 265 18.48 15.80 9.32
CA LEU A 265 17.05 15.49 9.34
C LEU A 265 16.65 15.00 10.73
N ASP A 266 15.57 15.58 11.27
CA ASP A 266 14.93 15.14 12.50
C ASP A 266 13.67 14.34 12.15
N ILE A 267 13.78 13.02 12.29
CA ILE A 267 12.80 12.04 11.80
C ILE A 267 12.05 11.44 12.99
N VAL A 268 10.72 11.61 13.00
CA VAL A 268 9.84 10.97 13.97
C VAL A 268 9.21 9.75 13.34
N PHE A 269 9.20 8.63 14.05
CA PHE A 269 8.66 7.36 13.57
C PHE A 269 7.67 6.73 14.56
N ARG A 270 6.77 5.92 14.01
CA ARG A 270 5.92 4.99 14.76
C ARG A 270 6.07 3.56 14.24
N ILE A 271 6.12 2.60 15.15
CA ILE A 271 6.15 1.15 14.85
C ILE A 271 4.92 0.52 15.52
N HIS A 272 4.22 -0.36 14.81
CA HIS A 272 3.16 -1.20 15.38
C HIS A 272 3.56 -2.68 15.28
N ALA A 273 3.90 -3.28 16.42
CA ALA A 273 4.45 -4.63 16.53
C ALA A 273 3.80 -5.41 17.70
N GLU A 274 3.86 -6.73 17.65
CA GLU A 274 3.35 -7.65 18.68
C GLU A 274 4.48 -8.40 19.38
N PHE A 275 4.20 -8.91 20.58
CA PHE A 275 5.14 -9.70 21.37
C PHE A 275 4.45 -10.99 21.80
N GLN A 276 5.07 -12.12 21.49
CA GLN A 276 4.62 -13.40 22.02
C GLN A 276 5.39 -13.63 23.33
N LEU A 277 4.67 -13.77 24.45
CA LEU A 277 5.26 -13.70 25.81
C LEU A 277 5.39 -15.06 26.52
N ASN A 278 4.48 -16.01 26.26
CA ASN A 278 4.50 -17.33 26.92
C ASN A 278 5.41 -18.31 26.17
N ASP A 279 5.90 -19.36 26.83
CA ASP A 279 6.59 -20.47 26.14
C ASP A 279 5.95 -21.80 26.51
N VAL A 280 6.22 -22.83 25.71
CA VAL A 280 5.73 -24.20 25.92
C VAL A 280 6.10 -24.63 27.36
N PRO A 281 5.14 -25.07 28.20
CA PRO A 281 3.81 -25.59 27.86
C PRO A 281 2.63 -24.60 27.92
N ASP A 282 2.81 -23.32 28.29
CA ASP A 282 1.70 -22.36 28.33
C ASP A 282 1.27 -21.96 26.91
N PHE A 283 -0.04 -21.82 26.69
CA PHE A 283 -0.58 -21.39 25.39
C PHE A 283 -0.03 -20.02 24.95
N PRO A 284 0.13 -19.77 23.63
CA PRO A 284 0.67 -18.51 23.13
C PRO A 284 -0.13 -17.28 23.55
N PHE A 285 0.41 -16.52 24.50
CA PHE A 285 -0.10 -15.20 24.84
C PHE A 285 0.60 -14.14 24.00
N TRP A 286 -0.20 -13.28 23.40
CA TRP A 286 0.25 -12.22 22.51
C TRP A 286 -0.10 -10.87 23.13
N PHE A 287 0.89 -9.99 23.25
CA PHE A 287 0.73 -8.64 23.74
C PHE A 287 1.02 -7.64 22.61
N THR A 288 0.09 -6.71 22.41
CA THR A 288 0.11 -5.75 21.30
C THR A 288 0.03 -4.34 21.88
N PRO A 289 1.17 -3.64 22.08
CA PRO A 289 1.18 -2.23 22.46
C PRO A 289 0.46 -1.38 21.40
N GLY A 290 -0.20 -0.29 21.81
CA GLY A 290 -0.95 0.56 20.88
C GLY A 290 -0.05 1.16 19.78
N GLN A 291 1.09 1.71 20.17
CA GLN A 291 2.17 2.10 19.27
C GLN A 291 3.50 2.21 20.02
N PHE A 292 4.60 2.11 19.29
CA PHE A 292 5.92 2.55 19.69
C PHE A 292 6.18 3.86 18.95
N THR A 293 6.66 4.91 19.64
CA THR A 293 7.03 6.18 19.00
C THR A 293 8.42 6.62 19.43
N GLY A 294 9.20 7.13 18.49
CA GLY A 294 10.53 7.67 18.74
C GLY A 294 10.92 8.75 17.74
N ASN A 295 12.04 9.41 18.02
CA ASN A 295 12.69 10.36 17.14
C ASN A 295 14.16 9.97 16.94
N ILE A 296 14.71 10.31 15.78
CA ILE A 296 16.13 10.13 15.46
C ILE A 296 16.62 11.31 14.61
N VAL A 297 17.84 11.76 14.88
CA VAL A 297 18.51 12.80 14.09
C VAL A 297 19.61 12.13 13.28
N LEU A 298 19.61 12.33 11.96
CA LEU A 298 20.54 11.72 11.00
C LEU A 298 21.10 12.78 10.06
N SER A 299 22.35 12.62 9.58
CA SER A 299 22.85 13.44 8.49
C SER A 299 22.21 13.06 7.15
N ARG A 300 21.93 14.07 6.30
CA ARG A 300 21.37 13.91 4.95
C ARG A 300 22.24 13.06 4.03
N ASP A 301 23.56 13.10 4.22
CA ASP A 301 24.53 12.32 3.44
C ASP A 301 24.77 10.91 4.01
N SER A 302 24.16 10.59 5.16
CA SER A 302 24.31 9.34 5.90
C SER A 302 25.73 9.01 6.41
N SER A 303 26.66 9.98 6.42
CA SER A 303 28.05 9.75 6.83
C SER A 303 28.29 9.82 8.35
N HIS A 304 27.49 10.62 9.05
CA HIS A 304 27.57 10.83 10.51
C HIS A 304 26.19 10.92 11.15
N ASP A 305 25.99 10.19 12.25
CA ASP A 305 24.75 10.20 13.04
C ASP A 305 24.97 11.03 14.32
N SER A 306 25.25 12.32 14.13
CA SER A 306 25.59 13.20 15.25
C SER A 306 24.43 13.36 16.23
N GLU A 307 24.67 12.89 17.46
CA GLU A 307 23.77 13.04 18.61
C GLU A 307 22.36 12.45 18.40
N CYS A 308 22.26 11.14 18.61
CA CYS A 308 20.99 10.45 18.86
C CYS A 308 20.40 10.89 20.23
N GLY A 309 20.01 12.16 20.32
CA GLY A 309 19.74 12.90 21.54
C GLY A 309 18.55 12.35 22.32
N HIS A 310 18.85 11.60 23.39
CA HIS A 310 17.90 11.04 24.35
C HIS A 310 16.61 10.53 23.69
N GLY A 311 16.73 9.42 22.96
CA GLY A 311 15.60 8.64 22.44
C GLY A 311 14.75 8.03 23.57
N VAL A 312 14.07 8.88 24.34
CA VAL A 312 13.12 8.46 25.37
C VAL A 312 11.93 7.85 24.66
N ALA A 313 11.93 6.52 24.58
CA ALA A 313 10.71 5.76 24.33
C ALA A 313 9.73 6.05 25.48
N LEU A 314 8.91 7.08 25.29
CA LEU A 314 7.83 7.43 26.21
C LEU A 314 6.70 6.43 26.00
N TRP A 315 6.78 5.33 26.76
CA TRP A 315 5.78 4.27 26.84
C TRP A 315 4.47 4.78 27.47
N SER A 316 3.76 5.67 26.78
CA SER A 316 2.38 5.96 27.14
C SER A 316 1.52 4.74 26.80
N HIS A 317 0.93 4.16 27.84
CA HIS A 317 -0.36 3.50 27.71
C HIS A 317 -1.47 4.54 27.46
#